data_AF-A0A2E6PSU6-F1
#
_entry.id   AF-A0A2E6PSU6-F1
#
_cell.length_a   1.000
_cell.length_b   1.000
_cell.length_c   1.000
_cell.angle_alpha   90.00
_cell.angle_beta   90.00
_cell.angle_gamma   90.00
#
_symmetry.space_group_name_H-M   'P 1'
#
loop_
_entity.id
_entity.type
_entity.pdbx_description
1 polymer ?
#
loop_
_entity_poly.entity_id
_entity_poly.type
_entity_poly.pdbx_seq_one_letter_code
_entity_poly.pdbx_strand_id
1 'polypeptide(L)' 'SIVNPIAKVVEGYGPVMPSYAGRLSEEELTALVVYLKGLGSDKRGL' A
#
# COMPACT_ATOMS: atom_id res chain seq x y z
N SER A 1 -5.39 -1.63 -5.45
CA SER A 1 -4.23 -2.43 -5.00
C SER A 1 -2.97 -1.80 -5.57
N ILE A 2 -1.80 -1.91 -4.95
CA ILE A 2 -0.56 -1.26 -5.46
C ILE A 2 0.00 -1.93 -6.72
N VAL A 3 -0.40 -3.19 -6.98
CA VAL A 3 -0.03 -3.91 -8.22
C VAL A 3 -0.89 -3.48 -9.42
N ASN A 4 -2.12 -3.07 -9.18
CA ASN A 4 -3.03 -2.50 -10.19
C ASN A 4 -3.72 -1.26 -9.60
N PRO A 5 -3.03 -0.11 -9.58
CA PRO A 5 -3.52 1.10 -8.91
C PRO A 5 -4.69 1.76 -9.65
N ILE A 6 -4.76 1.63 -10.98
CA ILE A 6 -5.83 2.21 -11.79
C ILE A 6 -7.19 1.51 -11.59
N ALA A 7 -7.21 0.28 -11.06
CA ALA A 7 -8.45 -0.44 -10.78
C ALA A 7 -9.32 0.23 -9.71
N LYS A 8 -8.74 1.06 -8.85
CA LYS A 8 -9.47 1.84 -7.85
C LYS A 8 -8.71 3.11 -7.53
N VAL A 9 -9.20 4.23 -8.05
CA VAL A 9 -8.68 5.58 -7.78
C VAL A 9 -9.54 6.23 -6.70
N VAL A 10 -8.91 6.95 -5.77
CA VAL A 10 -9.61 7.68 -4.71
C VAL A 10 -10.15 8.99 -5.27
N GLU A 11 -11.39 9.33 -4.93
CA GLU A 11 -12.02 10.59 -5.33
C GLU A 11 -11.16 11.79 -4.93
N GLY A 12 -11.05 12.78 -5.83
CA GLY A 12 -10.21 13.96 -5.63
C GLY A 12 -8.72 13.76 -5.94
N TYR A 13 -8.28 12.55 -6.27
CA TYR A 13 -6.89 12.26 -6.66
C TYR A 13 -6.80 11.80 -8.12
N GLY A 14 -5.77 12.27 -8.83
CA GLY A 14 -5.41 11.75 -10.16
C GLY A 14 -4.73 10.38 -10.09
N PRO A 15 -4.70 9.60 -11.19
CA PRO A 15 -4.09 8.27 -11.25
C PRO A 15 -2.55 8.34 -11.34
N VAL A 16 -1.92 8.97 -10.36
CA VAL A 16 -0.46 9.23 -10.34
C VAL A 16 0.35 8.06 -9.77
N MET A 17 -0.31 7.08 -9.15
CA MET A 17 0.37 5.96 -8.49
C MET A 17 0.92 4.98 -9.55
N PRO A 18 2.24 4.71 -9.56
CA PRO A 18 2.82 3.71 -10.44
C PRO A 18 2.45 2.29 -9.98
N SER A 19 2.41 1.34 -10.92
CA SER A 19 2.26 -0.08 -10.60
C SER A 19 3.57 -0.65 -10.02
N TYR A 20 3.42 -1.54 -9.04
CA TYR A 20 4.51 -2.33 -8.45
C TYR A 20 4.48 -3.81 -8.90
N ALA A 21 3.71 -4.15 -9.94
CA ALA A 21 3.65 -5.53 -10.45
C ALA A 21 5.04 -6.03 -10.88
N GLY A 22 5.41 -7.22 -10.41
CA GLY A 22 6.70 -7.86 -10.70
C GLY A 22 7.93 -7.19 -10.07
N ARG A 23 7.75 -6.12 -9.29
CA ARG A 23 8.84 -5.43 -8.57
C ARG A 23 9.05 -5.92 -7.16
N LEU A 24 8.04 -6.59 -6.60
CA LEU A 24 8.01 -7.12 -5.24
C LEU A 24 7.52 -8.57 -5.29
N SER A 25 8.11 -9.43 -4.46
CA SER A 25 7.60 -10.78 -4.22
C SER A 25 6.31 -10.76 -3.39
N GLU A 26 5.62 -11.90 -3.30
CA GLU A 26 4.43 -12.02 -2.45
C GLU A 26 4.76 -11.87 -0.95
N GLU A 27 5.93 -12.37 -0.54
CA GLU A 27 6.42 -12.24 0.84
C GLU A 27 6.71 -10.77 1.18
N GLU A 28 7.33 -10.03 0.26
CA GLU A 28 7.62 -8.60 0.45
C GLU A 28 6.33 -7.76 0.49
N LEU A 29 5.35 -8.07 -0.37
CA LEU A 29 4.03 -7.46 -0.32
C LEU A 29 3.34 -7.73 1.02
N THR A 30 3.44 -8.96 1.52
CA THR A 30 2.87 -9.35 2.82
C THR A 30 3.54 -8.59 3.96
N ALA A 31 4.88 -8.47 3.94
CA ALA A 31 5.65 -7.73 4.93
C ALA A 31 5.24 -6.23 4.97
N LEU A 32 5.04 -5.61 3.81
CA LEU A 32 4.54 -4.23 3.72
C LEU A 32 3.15 -4.07 4.35
N VAL A 33 2.24 -5.00 4.11
CA VAL A 33 0.90 -4.98 4.72
C VAL A 33 0.99 -5.09 6.25
N VAL A 34 1.83 -5.98 6.76
CA VAL A 34 2.07 -6.14 8.21
C VAL A 34 2.61 -4.85 8.80
N TYR A 35 3.63 -4.26 8.18
CA TYR A 35 4.23 -3.00 8.62
C TYR A 35 3.19 -1.87 8.69
N LEU A 36 2.44 -1.64 7.61
CA LEU A 36 1.42 -0.57 7.56
C LEU A 36 0.31 -0.76 8.60
N LYS A 37 -0.10 -2.01 8.86
CA LYS A 37 -1.06 -2.32 9.94
C LYS A 37 -0.48 -2.05 11.34
N GLY A 38 0.83 -2.26 11.51
CA GLY A 38 1.55 -1.94 12.73
C GLY A 38 1.55 -0.45 13.06
N LEU A 39 1.70 0.42 12.04
CA LEU A 39 1.74 1.87 12.21
C LEU A 39 0.46 2.45 12.84
N GLY A 40 -0.72 1.88 12.55
CA GLY A 40 -1.99 2.33 13.15
C GLY A 40 -2.22 1.84 14.58
N SER A 41 -1.46 0.84 15.02
CA SER A 41 -1.53 0.26 16.36
C SER A 41 -0.55 0.91 17.34
N ASP A 42 0.42 1.67 16.84
CA ASP A 42 1.36 2.45 17.65
C ASP A 42 0.73 3.77 18.12
N LYS A 43 -0.31 3.67 18.95
CA LYS A 43 -0.81 4.78 19.77
C LYS A 43 -0.04 4.93 21.08
N ARG A 44 1.23 4.54 21.15
CA ARG A 44 2.12 4.91 22.27
C ARG A 44 2.81 6.23 21.93
N GLY A 45 2.04 7.33 21.96
CA GLY A 45 2.63 8.63 21.63
C GLY A 45 1.73 9.86 21.67
N LEU A 46 0.45 9.76 22.08
CA LEU A 46 -0.41 10.90 22.41
C LEU A 46 -1.31 10.56 23.60
#